data_AF-A0A9J6ZC77-F1
#
_entry.id   AF-A0A9J6ZC77-F1
#
_cell.length_a   1.000
_cell.length_b   1.000
_cell.length_c   1.000
_cell.angle_alpha   90.00
_cell.angle_beta   90.00
_cell.angle_gamma   90.00
#
_symmetry.space_group_name_H-M   'P 1'
#
loop_
_entity.id
_entity.type
_entity.pdbx_description
1 polymer ?
#
loop_
_entity_poly.entity_id
_entity_poly.type
_entity_poly.pdbx_seq_one_letter_code
_entity_poly.pdbx_strand_id
1 'polypeptide(L)'
;MSSILLMIFSINFALLLLHEMDAIRAKEWKMFVILKDMEDERAFKIFTILHLPLYTLLLYSFVSHQLIAFVIIDVFLIIHSIAHFFFEKHQNNNFKNLFSRLIIYPMGLLGMLHLIGLIYF
;
A
#
# COMPACT_ATOMS: atom_id res chain seq x y z
N MET A 1 -19.16 9.17 10.30
CA MET A 1 -18.41 7.90 10.17
C MET A 1 -18.41 7.20 11.51
N SER A 2 -18.75 5.91 11.57
CA SER A 2 -18.61 5.13 12.81
C SER A 2 -17.15 5.06 13.26
N SER A 3 -16.90 5.14 14.58
CA SER A 3 -15.56 5.00 15.16
C SER A 3 -14.88 3.68 14.74
N ILE A 4 -15.68 2.64 14.50
CA ILE A 4 -15.19 1.34 14.03
C ILE A 4 -14.65 1.44 12.60
N LEU A 5 -15.36 2.10 11.69
CA LEU A 5 -14.92 2.28 10.30
C LEU A 5 -13.63 3.10 10.25
N LEU A 6 -13.56 4.18 11.04
CA LEU A 6 -12.35 4.98 11.14
C LEU A 6 -11.16 4.17 11.67
N MET A 7 -11.39 3.27 12.64
CA MET A 7 -10.34 2.39 13.15
C MET A 7 -9.87 1.39 12.08
N ILE A 8 -10.80 0.75 11.36
CA ILE A 8 -10.47 -0.17 10.27
C ILE A 8 -9.62 0.54 9.22
N PHE A 9 -10.07 1.71 8.77
CA PHE A 9 -9.31 2.51 7.81
C PHE A 9 -7.93 2.91 8.34
N SER A 10 -7.84 3.33 9.61
CA SER A 10 -6.57 3.76 10.20
C SER A 10 -5.56 2.61 10.29
N ILE A 11 -6.01 1.40 10.65
CA ILE A 11 -5.19 0.19 10.62
C ILE A 11 -4.76 -0.12 9.18
N ASN A 12 -5.68 -0.01 8.23
CA ASN A 12 -5.40 -0.28 6.82
C ASN A 12 -4.34 0.69 6.25
N PHE A 13 -4.46 1.97 6.55
CA PHE A 13 -3.48 3.00 6.19
C PHE A 13 -2.14 2.78 6.90
N ALA A 14 -2.14 2.36 8.16
CA ALA A 14 -0.91 2.02 8.88
C ALA A 14 -0.20 0.79 8.27
N LEU A 15 -0.96 -0.21 7.78
CA LEU A 15 -0.41 -1.34 7.06
C LEU A 15 0.24 -0.93 5.73
N LEU A 16 -0.33 0.04 5.01
CA LEU A 16 0.31 0.61 3.82
C LEU A 16 1.67 1.21 4.18
N LEU A 17 1.74 2.07 5.21
CA LEU A 17 3.01 2.67 5.62
C LEU A 17 4.03 1.62 6.07
N LEU A 18 3.58 0.59 6.79
CA LEU A 18 4.44 -0.51 7.23
C LEU A 18 4.93 -1.35 6.04
N HIS A 19 4.06 -1.54 5.03
CA HIS A 19 4.42 -2.22 3.79
C HIS A 19 5.50 -1.46 3.04
N GLU A 20 5.43 -0.14 2.96
CA GLU A 20 6.46 0.67 2.27
C GLU A 20 7.83 0.57 2.97
N MET A 21 7.86 0.47 4.30
CA MET A 21 9.11 0.18 5.03
C MET A 21 9.67 -1.20 4.65
N ASP A 22 8.78 -2.19 4.53
CA ASP A 22 9.16 -3.53 4.09
C ASP A 22 9.58 -3.56 2.61
N ALA A 23 8.96 -2.75 1.76
CA ALA A 23 9.28 -2.61 0.35
C ALA A 23 10.69 -2.06 0.13
N ILE A 24 11.10 -1.09 0.96
CA ILE A 24 12.47 -0.60 0.98
C ILE A 24 13.45 -1.72 1.36
N ARG A 25 13.16 -2.48 2.43
CA ARG A 25 13.97 -3.65 2.84
C ARG A 25 14.06 -4.69 1.72
N ALA A 26 12.93 -4.96 1.07
CA ALA A 26 12.78 -5.98 0.02
C ALA A 26 13.30 -5.53 -1.35
N LYS A 27 13.75 -4.29 -1.49
CA LYS A 27 14.19 -3.70 -2.76
C LYS A 27 13.12 -3.79 -3.85
N GLU A 28 11.88 -3.46 -3.52
CA GLU A 28 10.74 -3.61 -4.42
C GLU A 28 10.91 -2.85 -5.76
N TRP A 29 11.72 -1.79 -5.79
CA TRP A 29 12.11 -1.11 -7.03
C TRP A 29 12.65 -2.05 -8.12
N LYS A 30 13.20 -3.23 -7.75
CA LYS A 30 13.62 -4.26 -8.72
C LYS A 30 12.47 -4.96 -9.46
N MET A 31 11.22 -4.76 -9.04
CA MET A 31 10.02 -5.23 -9.71
C MET A 31 9.44 -4.19 -10.69
N PHE A 32 9.78 -2.90 -10.53
CA PHE A 32 9.30 -1.84 -11.42
C PHE A 32 10.07 -1.82 -12.74
N VAL A 33 9.34 -1.72 -13.86
CA VAL A 33 9.90 -1.76 -15.22
C VAL A 33 11.02 -0.73 -15.43
N ILE A 34 10.87 0.48 -14.87
CA ILE A 34 11.83 1.58 -15.04
C ILE A 34 12.99 1.49 -14.03
N LEU A 35 12.71 1.13 -12.77
CA LEU A 35 13.71 1.20 -11.70
C LEU A 35 14.60 -0.05 -11.62
N LYS A 36 14.14 -1.20 -12.15
CA LYS A 36 14.88 -2.47 -12.08
C LYS A 36 16.28 -2.40 -12.72
N ASP A 37 16.43 -1.61 -13.79
CA ASP A 37 17.65 -1.51 -14.59
C ASP A 37 18.60 -0.39 -14.10
N MET A 38 18.18 0.36 -13.08
CA MET A 38 19.02 1.39 -12.45
C MET A 38 20.04 0.78 -11.49
N GLU A 39 21.15 1.50 -11.31
CA GLU A 39 22.09 1.29 -10.20
C GLU A 39 21.33 1.33 -8.86
N ASP A 40 21.67 0.43 -7.94
CA ASP A 40 20.82 0.11 -6.79
C ASP A 40 20.64 1.29 -5.84
N GLU A 41 21.71 2.04 -5.56
CA GLU A 41 21.68 3.22 -4.71
C GLU A 41 20.85 4.34 -5.35
N ARG A 42 20.98 4.54 -6.67
CA ARG A 42 20.13 5.48 -7.41
C ARG A 42 18.65 5.06 -7.38
N ALA A 43 18.36 3.78 -7.60
CA ALA A 43 17.00 3.25 -7.59
C ALA A 43 16.35 3.42 -6.20
N PHE A 44 17.08 3.10 -5.13
CA PHE A 44 16.67 3.32 -3.75
C PHE A 44 16.30 4.79 -3.47
N LYS A 45 17.14 5.75 -3.88
CA LYS A 45 16.88 7.18 -3.70
C LYS A 45 15.63 7.64 -4.43
N ILE A 46 15.49 7.23 -5.69
CA ILE A 46 14.32 7.59 -6.52
C ILE A 46 13.06 6.95 -5.95
N PHE A 47 13.09 5.66 -5.62
CA PHE A 47 11.97 4.96 -5.00
C PHE A 47 11.54 5.70 -3.72
N THR A 48 12.47 5.93 -2.79
CA THR A 48 12.17 6.59 -1.51
C THR A 48 11.63 8.01 -1.70
N ILE A 49 12.23 8.85 -2.56
CA ILE A 49 11.76 10.23 -2.72
C ILE A 49 10.40 10.33 -3.41
N LEU A 50 10.03 9.36 -4.27
CA LEU A 50 8.70 9.29 -4.88
C LEU A 50 7.58 9.00 -3.86
N HIS A 51 7.92 8.43 -2.70
CA HIS A 51 6.93 8.23 -1.64
C HIS A 51 6.54 9.55 -0.95
N LEU A 52 7.41 10.56 -0.93
CA LEU A 52 7.09 11.86 -0.33
C LEU A 52 5.89 12.56 -1.01
N PRO A 53 5.86 12.76 -2.35
CA PRO A 53 4.69 13.32 -3.01
C PRO A 53 3.48 12.39 -2.93
N LEU A 54 3.67 11.05 -2.97
CA LEU A 54 2.57 10.09 -2.77
C LEU A 54 1.91 10.29 -1.40
N TYR A 55 2.69 10.26 -0.32
CA TYR A 55 2.19 10.45 1.05
C TYR A 55 1.56 11.82 1.23
N THR A 56 2.14 12.86 0.63
CA THR A 56 1.56 14.21 0.66
C THR A 56 0.19 14.22 0.02
N LEU A 57 0.03 13.60 -1.16
CA LEU A 57 -1.26 13.52 -1.86
C LEU A 57 -2.28 12.68 -1.08
N LEU A 58 -1.87 11.56 -0.49
CA LEU A 58 -2.74 10.73 0.34
C LEU A 58 -3.23 11.48 1.59
N LEU A 59 -2.31 12.11 2.32
CA LEU A 59 -2.64 12.88 3.54
C LEU A 59 -3.48 14.11 3.22
N TYR A 60 -3.13 14.87 2.19
CA TYR A 60 -3.92 16.03 1.74
C TYR A 60 -5.33 15.61 1.34
N SER A 61 -5.47 14.54 0.56
CA SER A 61 -6.78 14.01 0.15
C SER A 61 -7.60 13.56 1.36
N PHE A 62 -6.98 12.91 2.34
CA PHE A 62 -7.65 12.49 3.56
C PHE A 62 -8.15 13.69 4.38
N VAL A 63 -7.36 14.76 4.51
CA VAL A 63 -7.73 15.97 5.26
C VAL A 63 -8.78 16.80 4.53
N SER A 64 -8.65 16.95 3.21
CA SER A 64 -9.51 17.86 2.42
C SER A 64 -10.76 17.18 1.84
N HIS A 65 -10.69 15.88 1.54
CA HIS A 65 -11.74 15.14 0.82
C HIS A 65 -11.91 13.71 1.38
N GLN A 66 -12.14 13.62 2.68
CA GLN A 66 -12.10 12.38 3.46
C GLN A 66 -12.84 11.18 2.82
N LEU A 67 -14.10 11.33 2.42
CA LEU A 67 -14.89 10.21 1.88
C LEU A 67 -14.36 9.71 0.53
N ILE A 68 -13.91 10.63 -0.34
CA ILE A 68 -13.31 10.27 -1.63
C ILE A 68 -11.96 9.58 -1.38
N ALA A 69 -11.17 10.09 -0.45
CA ALA A 69 -9.89 9.50 -0.07
C ALA A 69 -10.05 8.07 0.48
N PHE A 70 -11.06 7.82 1.31
CA PHE A 70 -11.38 6.47 1.78
C PHE A 70 -11.61 5.49 0.65
N VAL A 71 -12.52 5.84 -0.28
CA VAL A 71 -12.84 4.95 -1.40
C VAL A 71 -11.62 4.71 -2.29
N ILE A 72 -10.88 5.76 -2.63
CA ILE A 72 -9.69 5.63 -3.49
C ILE A 72 -8.62 4.76 -2.82
N ILE A 73 -8.33 5.00 -1.53
CA ILE A 73 -7.29 4.26 -0.80
C ILE A 73 -7.71 2.80 -0.63
N ASP A 74 -8.96 2.51 -0.26
CA ASP A 74 -9.40 1.11 -0.12
C ASP A 74 -9.33 0.35 -1.45
N VAL A 75 -9.81 0.96 -2.54
CA VAL A 75 -9.72 0.36 -3.88
C VAL A 75 -8.27 0.12 -4.28
N PHE A 76 -7.39 1.10 -4.03
CA PHE A 76 -5.96 0.97 -4.27
C PHE A 76 -5.39 -0.21 -3.48
N LEU A 77 -5.67 -0.33 -2.18
CA LEU A 77 -5.13 -1.37 -1.31
C LEU A 77 -5.64 -2.78 -1.66
N ILE A 78 -6.89 -2.89 -2.12
CA ILE A 78 -7.44 -4.13 -2.67
C ILE A 78 -6.66 -4.55 -3.92
N ILE A 79 -6.52 -3.64 -4.89
CA ILE A 79 -5.81 -3.89 -6.14
C ILE A 79 -4.33 -4.20 -5.86
N HIS A 80 -3.71 -3.47 -4.94
CA HIS A 80 -2.32 -3.64 -4.52
C HIS A 80 -2.06 -5.02 -3.94
N SER A 81 -2.90 -5.45 -3.00
CA SER A 81 -2.84 -6.81 -2.41
C SER A 81 -2.99 -7.90 -3.49
N ILE A 82 -3.91 -7.71 -4.45
CA ILE A 82 -4.10 -8.61 -5.60
C ILE A 82 -2.87 -8.60 -6.52
N ALA A 83 -2.26 -7.44 -6.77
CA ALA A 83 -1.06 -7.35 -7.58
C ALA A 83 0.09 -8.15 -6.94
N HIS A 84 0.29 -8.03 -5.63
CA HIS A 84 1.28 -8.85 -4.91
C HIS A 84 1.01 -10.35 -5.01
N PHE A 85 -0.26 -10.75 -4.97
CA PHE A 85 -0.63 -12.15 -5.19
C PHE A 85 -0.18 -12.65 -6.57
N PHE A 86 -0.43 -11.89 -7.64
CA PHE A 86 -0.03 -12.27 -9.00
C PHE A 86 1.49 -12.23 -9.20
N PHE A 87 2.17 -11.26 -8.60
CA PHE A 87 3.63 -11.12 -8.71
C PHE A 87 4.41 -11.88 -7.64
N GLU A 88 3.76 -12.76 -6.86
CA GLU A 88 4.41 -13.54 -5.80
C GLU A 88 5.56 -14.41 -6.32
N LYS A 89 5.40 -14.95 -7.54
CA LYS A 89 6.40 -15.80 -8.20
C LYS A 89 7.41 -15.02 -9.05
N HIS A 90 7.32 -13.69 -9.09
CA HIS A 90 8.23 -12.87 -9.87
C HIS A 90 9.67 -13.01 -9.35
N GLN A 91 10.65 -13.13 -10.27
CA GLN A 91 12.05 -13.42 -9.92
C GLN A 91 12.68 -12.42 -8.92
N ASN A 92 12.28 -11.15 -9.02
CA ASN A 92 12.78 -10.06 -8.16
C ASN A 92 11.88 -9.79 -6.95
N ASN A 93 10.86 -10.61 -6.70
CA ASN A 93 10.00 -10.45 -5.53
C ASN A 93 10.67 -11.05 -4.29
N ASN A 94 10.96 -10.20 -3.30
CA ASN A 94 11.58 -10.60 -2.04
C ASN A 94 10.59 -10.70 -0.86
N PHE A 95 9.30 -10.50 -1.07
CA PHE A 95 8.23 -10.65 -0.06
C PHE A 95 7.83 -12.11 0.18
N LYS A 96 8.81 -13.00 0.34
CA LYS A 96 8.57 -14.46 0.43
C LYS A 96 8.27 -14.96 1.84
N ASN A 97 8.58 -14.14 2.86
CA ASN A 97 8.41 -14.52 4.26
C ASN A 97 6.98 -14.24 4.74
N LEU A 98 6.58 -14.96 5.79
CA LEU A 98 5.25 -14.80 6.40
C LEU A 98 5.03 -13.37 6.91
N PHE A 99 6.06 -12.72 7.44
CA PHE A 99 5.97 -11.37 7.98
C PHE A 99 5.49 -10.35 6.92
N SER A 100 6.12 -10.33 5.74
CA SER A 100 5.70 -9.49 4.62
C SER A 100 4.26 -9.79 4.18
N ARG A 101 3.90 -11.07 4.08
CA ARG A 101 2.54 -11.49 3.69
C ARG A 101 1.47 -11.05 4.69
N LEU A 102 1.79 -11.06 5.99
CA LEU A 102 0.91 -10.58 7.06
C LEU A 102 0.76 -9.06 7.08
N ILE A 103 1.63 -8.33 6.40
CA ILE A 103 1.46 -6.89 6.18
C ILE A 103 0.65 -6.66 4.91
N ILE A 104 0.98 -7.37 3.82
CA ILE A 104 0.40 -7.15 2.48
C ILE A 104 -1.07 -7.58 2.38
N TYR A 105 -1.37 -8.84 2.69
CA TYR A 105 -2.69 -9.39 2.36
C TYR A 105 -3.84 -8.82 3.21
N PRO A 106 -3.66 -8.51 4.51
CA PRO A 106 -4.71 -7.86 5.27
C PRO A 106 -5.13 -6.51 4.72
N MET A 107 -4.28 -5.80 3.95
CA MET A 107 -4.66 -4.51 3.36
C MET A 107 -5.88 -4.63 2.43
N GLY A 108 -5.88 -5.66 1.58
CA GLY A 108 -7.00 -5.91 0.68
C GLY A 108 -8.27 -6.35 1.42
N LEU A 109 -8.14 -7.19 2.45
CA LEU A 109 -9.28 -7.63 3.26
C LEU A 109 -9.91 -6.45 4.02
N LEU A 110 -9.10 -5.64 4.70
CA LEU A 110 -9.57 -4.49 5.47
C LEU A 110 -10.16 -3.41 4.56
N GLY A 111 -9.57 -3.18 3.36
CA GLY A 111 -10.14 -2.27 2.38
C GLY A 111 -11.53 -2.71 1.91
N MET A 112 -11.71 -4.00 1.64
CA MET A 112 -13.02 -4.55 1.27
C MET A 112 -14.04 -4.40 2.41
N LEU A 113 -13.65 -4.73 3.65
CA LEU A 113 -14.51 -4.58 4.82
C LEU A 113 -14.89 -3.12 5.08
N HIS A 114 -13.95 -2.19 4.90
CA HIS A 114 -14.21 -0.77 5.06
C HIS A 114 -15.17 -0.25 4.00
N LEU A 115 -14.98 -0.59 2.71
CA LEU A 115 -15.91 -0.22 1.63
C LEU A 115 -17.32 -0.75 1.85
N ILE A 116 -17.46 -2.02 2.24
CA ILE A 116 -18.77 -2.60 2.61
C ILE A 116 -19.35 -1.80 3.77
N GLY A 117 -18.54 -1.51 4.77
CA GLY A 117 -18.91 -0.66 5.90
C GLY A 117 -19.47 0.70 5.49
N LEU A 118 -18.81 1.40 4.56
CA LEU A 118 -19.25 2.70 4.03
C LEU A 118 -20.57 2.66 3.26
N ILE A 119 -20.92 1.51 2.66
CA ILE A 119 -22.15 1.35 1.87
C ILE A 119 -23.35 1.09 2.78
N TYR A 120 -23.16 0.31 3.85
CA TYR A 120 -24.25 -0.19 4.68
C TYR A 120 -24.43 0.55 6.02
N PHE A 121 -23.47 1.38 6.45
CA PHE A 121 -23.48 2.08 7.75
C PHE A 121 -23.02 3.54 7.64
#